data_AF-Q0QFQ0-F1
#
_entry.id   AF-Q0QFQ0-F1
#
_cell.length_a   1.000
_cell.length_b   1.000
_cell.length_c   1.000
_cell.angle_alpha   90.00
_cell.angle_beta   90.00
_cell.angle_gamma   90.00
#
_symmetry.space_group_name_H-M   'P 1'
#
loop_
_entity.id
_entity.type
_entity.pdbx_description
1 polymer ?
#
loop_
_entity_poly.entity_id
_entity_poly.type
_entity_poly.pdbx_seq_one_letter_code
_entity_poly.pdbx_strand_id
1 'polypeptide(L)'
;ICTDSAVYADGPARPTGGAAAVAMLIGPDAPIAFESKLRGSHMAHVYDFYKPNLASEYPVVDGKLSQTCYLMALDSCYKTLCNKYKKLEGKQFSISDADYFVFHSPYNKLVHKSFARLLFNDFVNNASSIDEAAKEKFAPFASLTGDESYASRDLEKVAQQVAKPFYDTKVQPATLIPKQVGNMYTASLYAAFASLLHNKNSSLDGKRVMMFSYGSDSTATMFSLRLREGQQPFSLSNIATVMNVQRSLSQGMSCLQKKFVDLMQLMEHRYGGKDFVTSKDCSLLAPGTYYLTEVDSKYRRFYSKKESENGKLANGH
;
A
#
# COMPACT_ATOMS: atom_id res chain seq x y z
N ILE A 1 -5.10 10.55 8.89
CA ILE A 1 -4.34 10.95 7.68
C ILE A 1 -3.09 10.09 7.65
N CYS A 2 -2.75 9.52 6.50
CA CYS A 2 -1.48 8.84 6.24
C CYS A 2 -0.71 9.70 5.25
N THR A 3 0.56 10.03 5.50
CA THR A 3 1.31 10.96 4.65
C THR A 3 2.80 10.66 4.72
N ASP A 4 3.43 10.52 3.57
CA ASP A 4 4.86 10.24 3.48
C ASP A 4 5.46 10.71 2.16
N SER A 5 6.76 10.98 2.22
CA SER A 5 7.65 11.06 1.06
C SER A 5 8.71 9.97 1.21
N ALA A 6 8.62 8.93 0.39
CA ALA A 6 9.56 7.82 0.35
C ALA A 6 10.73 8.18 -0.57
N VAL A 7 11.83 8.58 0.04
CA VAL A 7 13.06 8.96 -0.66
C VAL A 7 14.22 8.06 -0.21
N TYR A 8 15.09 7.72 -1.16
CA TYR A 8 16.23 6.84 -0.95
C TYR A 8 17.50 7.45 -1.57
N ALA A 9 18.64 7.11 -0.97
CA ALA A 9 19.95 7.46 -1.48
C ALA A 9 20.17 6.93 -2.92
N ASP A 10 21.24 7.41 -3.57
CA ASP A 10 21.66 6.85 -4.85
C ASP A 10 21.88 5.34 -4.75
N GLY A 11 21.32 4.59 -5.71
CA GLY A 11 21.39 3.13 -5.73
C GLY A 11 20.08 2.43 -6.10
N PRO A 12 20.01 1.11 -5.91
CA PRO A 12 18.93 0.27 -6.42
C PRO A 12 17.57 0.50 -5.75
N ALA A 13 17.52 1.17 -4.59
CA ALA A 13 16.29 1.49 -3.90
C ALA A 13 15.62 2.79 -4.40
N ARG A 14 16.38 3.71 -5.03
CA ARG A 14 15.85 4.99 -5.53
C ARG A 14 14.62 4.86 -6.44
N PRO A 15 14.57 3.90 -7.39
CA PRO A 15 13.40 3.72 -8.24
C PRO A 15 12.12 3.27 -7.51
N THR A 16 12.22 2.86 -6.24
CA THR A 16 11.07 2.47 -5.42
C THR A 16 10.49 3.62 -4.59
N GLY A 17 11.00 4.84 -4.73
CA GLY A 17 10.45 6.02 -4.06
C GLY A 17 9.03 6.39 -4.52
N GLY A 18 8.46 7.39 -3.86
CA GLY A 18 7.12 7.91 -4.16
C GLY A 18 6.64 8.85 -3.06
N ALA A 19 5.54 9.56 -3.26
CA ALA A 19 4.99 10.45 -2.24
C ALA A 19 3.48 10.59 -2.40
N ALA A 20 2.76 10.52 -1.27
CA ALA A 20 1.33 10.79 -1.24
C ALA A 20 0.83 11.07 0.18
N ALA A 21 -0.36 11.65 0.26
CA ALA A 21 -1.16 11.70 1.47
C ALA A 21 -2.57 11.16 1.20
N VAL A 22 -3.10 10.38 2.14
CA VAL A 22 -4.47 9.86 2.12
C VAL A 22 -5.18 10.30 3.40
N ALA A 23 -6.32 10.97 3.24
CA ALA A 23 -7.22 11.33 4.32
C ALA A 23 -8.43 10.37 4.33
N MET A 24 -8.80 9.89 5.51
CA MET A 24 -9.94 9.01 5.72
C MET A 24 -10.78 9.60 6.84
N LEU A 25 -12.08 9.77 6.60
CA LEU A 25 -13.07 10.11 7.62
C LEU A 25 -13.63 8.82 8.21
N ILE A 26 -13.63 8.70 9.53
CA ILE A 26 -14.09 7.49 10.25
C ILE A 26 -15.34 7.85 11.04
N GLY A 27 -16.40 7.04 10.90
CA GLY A 27 -17.67 7.25 11.58
C GLY A 27 -18.55 6.00 11.54
N PRO A 28 -19.67 6.02 12.27
CA PRO A 28 -20.67 4.95 12.22
C PRO A 28 -21.34 4.87 10.83
N ASP A 29 -22.04 3.76 10.58
CA ASP A 29 -22.83 3.53 9.36
C ASP A 29 -22.07 3.67 8.03
N ALA A 30 -20.75 3.49 8.06
CA ALA A 30 -19.88 3.66 6.92
C ALA A 30 -20.19 2.67 5.76
N PRO A 31 -19.95 3.08 4.50
CA PRO A 31 -19.98 2.18 3.33
C PRO A 31 -18.86 1.13 3.37
N ILE A 32 -17.80 1.40 4.15
CA ILE A 32 -16.61 0.56 4.28
C ILE A 32 -16.47 0.25 5.77
N ALA A 33 -17.04 -0.88 6.19
CA ALA A 33 -17.09 -1.27 7.59
C ALA A 33 -15.96 -2.23 7.94
N PHE A 34 -15.32 -2.05 9.09
CA PHE A 34 -14.36 -3.03 9.61
C PHE A 34 -15.10 -4.27 10.12
N GLU A 35 -14.65 -5.46 9.70
CA GLU A 35 -15.04 -6.71 10.36
C GLU A 35 -14.18 -6.89 11.61
N SER A 36 -14.62 -6.24 12.69
CA SER A 36 -13.83 -5.95 13.90
C SER A 36 -13.06 -7.15 14.50
N LYS A 37 -13.61 -8.36 14.43
CA LYS A 37 -13.00 -9.58 14.95
C LYS A 37 -12.10 -10.31 13.94
N LEU A 38 -12.20 -9.98 12.65
CA LEU A 38 -11.48 -10.65 11.57
C LEU A 38 -10.18 -9.92 11.22
N ARG A 39 -9.18 -10.07 12.10
CA ARG A 39 -7.84 -9.49 11.95
C ARG A 39 -6.75 -10.35 12.59
N GLY A 40 -5.53 -10.33 12.07
CA GLY A 40 -4.35 -10.95 12.66
C GLY A 40 -3.17 -9.98 12.62
N SER A 41 -2.44 -9.85 13.71
CA SER A 41 -1.29 -8.95 13.83
C SER A 41 -0.03 -9.75 14.16
N HIS A 42 1.10 -9.26 13.67
CA HIS A 42 2.43 -9.78 13.96
C HIS A 42 3.33 -8.60 14.30
N MET A 43 4.12 -8.74 15.37
CA MET A 43 5.12 -7.77 15.75
C MET A 43 6.38 -8.52 16.17
N ALA A 44 7.54 -8.08 15.69
CA ALA A 44 8.82 -8.69 16.00
C ALA A 44 9.91 -7.63 15.95
N HIS A 45 10.91 -7.71 16.80
CA HIS A 45 12.07 -6.83 16.71
C HIS A 45 13.03 -7.33 15.62
N VAL A 46 13.27 -6.53 14.57
CA VAL A 46 14.14 -6.88 13.44
C VAL A 46 14.78 -5.64 12.81
N TYR A 47 15.93 -5.78 12.17
CA TYR A 47 16.65 -4.66 11.54
C TYR A 47 16.60 -4.72 10.01
N ASP A 48 15.40 -4.95 9.45
CA ASP A 48 15.22 -5.09 8.00
C ASP A 48 15.25 -3.74 7.26
N PHE A 49 14.65 -2.71 7.84
CA PHE A 49 14.68 -1.33 7.38
C PHE A 49 14.43 -0.39 8.55
N TYR A 50 15.30 0.61 8.74
CA TYR A 50 15.20 1.57 9.84
C TYR A 50 15.95 2.87 9.50
N LYS A 51 15.71 3.94 10.27
CA LYS A 51 16.33 5.26 10.06
C LYS A 51 17.17 5.67 11.29
N PRO A 52 18.38 5.10 11.47
CA PRO A 52 19.20 5.38 12.65
C PRO A 52 19.92 6.73 12.57
N ASN A 53 20.18 7.22 11.36
CA ASN A 53 20.85 8.51 11.15
C ASN A 53 19.82 9.65 11.13
N LEU A 54 19.69 10.36 12.25
CA LEU A 54 18.73 11.45 12.41
C LEU A 54 18.98 12.64 11.47
N ALA A 55 20.20 12.80 10.97
CA ALA A 55 20.58 13.89 10.06
C ALA A 55 20.30 13.57 8.59
N SER A 56 19.90 12.33 8.25
CA SER A 56 19.61 11.91 6.88
C SER A 56 18.14 11.48 6.74
N GLU A 57 17.53 11.77 5.59
CA GLU A 57 16.20 11.26 5.24
C GLU A 57 16.24 9.77 4.88
N TYR A 58 17.42 9.29 4.46
CA TYR A 58 17.60 7.99 3.87
C TYR A 58 17.64 6.87 4.91
N PRO A 59 16.96 5.74 4.65
CA PRO A 59 16.97 4.59 5.53
C PRO A 59 18.22 3.72 5.35
N VAL A 60 18.57 2.97 6.39
CA VAL A 60 19.40 1.77 6.29
C VAL A 60 18.48 0.60 5.95
N VAL A 61 18.82 -0.16 4.90
CA VAL A 61 17.95 -1.22 4.36
C VAL A 61 18.75 -2.49 4.09
N ASP A 62 18.34 -3.60 4.69
CA ASP A 62 18.70 -4.94 4.24
C ASP A 62 17.56 -5.47 3.36
N GLY A 63 17.69 -5.30 2.04
CA GLY A 63 16.62 -5.65 1.09
C GLY A 63 16.30 -7.14 1.01
N LYS A 64 17.22 -8.03 1.40
CA LYS A 64 16.94 -9.47 1.48
C LYS A 64 16.14 -9.76 2.73
N LEU A 65 16.61 -9.27 3.88
CA LEU A 65 15.93 -9.45 5.16
C LEU A 65 14.52 -8.83 5.12
N SER A 66 14.35 -7.65 4.51
CA SER A 66 13.04 -6.99 4.42
C SER A 66 11.99 -7.79 3.66
N GLN A 67 12.38 -8.50 2.59
CA GLN A 67 11.46 -9.41 1.89
C GLN A 67 11.09 -10.62 2.76
N THR A 68 12.07 -11.21 3.46
CA THR A 68 11.82 -12.32 4.39
C THR A 68 10.89 -11.91 5.53
N CYS A 69 11.18 -10.79 6.21
CA CYS A 69 10.38 -10.26 7.31
C CYS A 69 8.95 -9.92 6.86
N TYR A 70 8.79 -9.32 5.67
CA TYR A 70 7.47 -9.06 5.10
C TYR A 70 6.64 -10.33 4.91
N LEU A 71 7.21 -11.37 4.30
CA LEU A 71 6.50 -12.63 4.05
C LEU A 71 6.24 -13.42 5.36
N MET A 72 7.16 -13.38 6.31
CA MET A 72 6.97 -13.96 7.64
C MET A 72 5.82 -13.28 8.39
N ALA A 73 5.77 -11.95 8.37
CA ALA A 73 4.70 -11.20 8.98
C ALA A 73 3.35 -11.46 8.28
N LEU A 74 3.36 -11.59 6.94
CA LEU A 74 2.18 -11.96 6.16
C LEU A 74 1.63 -13.33 6.57
N ASP A 75 2.47 -14.36 6.63
CA ASP A 75 2.08 -15.71 7.04
C ASP A 75 1.50 -15.71 8.46
N SER A 76 2.16 -15.03 9.40
CA SER A 76 1.70 -14.94 10.79
C SER A 76 0.36 -14.22 10.93
N CYS A 77 0.19 -13.09 10.22
CA CYS A 77 -1.07 -12.36 10.19
C CYS A 77 -2.19 -13.20 9.57
N TYR A 78 -1.92 -13.85 8.44
CA TYR A 78 -2.89 -14.68 7.73
C TYR A 78 -3.31 -15.89 8.58
N LYS A 79 -2.36 -16.62 9.17
CA LYS A 79 -2.65 -17.74 10.09
C LYS A 79 -3.55 -17.31 11.24
N THR A 80 -3.24 -16.17 11.87
CA THR A 80 -4.06 -15.64 12.98
C THR A 80 -5.47 -15.28 12.51
N LEU A 81 -5.58 -14.68 11.32
CA LEU A 81 -6.86 -14.34 10.72
C LEU A 81 -7.69 -15.59 10.40
N CYS A 82 -7.10 -16.61 9.78
CA CYS A 82 -7.74 -17.90 9.49
C CYS A 82 -8.26 -18.57 10.77
N ASN A 83 -7.46 -18.55 11.85
CA ASN A 83 -7.89 -19.08 13.15
C ASN A 83 -9.11 -18.34 13.72
N LYS A 84 -9.16 -17.01 13.57
CA LYS A 84 -10.33 -16.22 14.02
C LYS A 84 -11.54 -16.46 13.12
N TYR A 85 -11.33 -16.54 11.82
CA TYR A 85 -12.38 -16.84 10.86
C TYR A 85 -13.03 -18.19 11.16
N LYS A 86 -12.24 -19.25 11.41
CA LYS A 86 -12.73 -20.57 11.79
C LYS A 86 -13.59 -20.54 13.05
N LYS A 87 -13.25 -19.71 14.04
CA LYS A 87 -14.06 -19.53 15.26
C LYS A 87 -15.37 -18.76 15.00
N LEU A 88 -15.38 -17.85 14.04
CA LEU A 88 -16.54 -17.00 13.73
C LEU A 88 -17.54 -17.69 12.79
N GLU A 89 -17.04 -18.37 11.78
CA GLU A 89 -17.83 -18.89 10.64
C GLU A 89 -17.88 -20.42 10.61
N GLY A 90 -17.19 -21.11 11.53
CA GLY A 90 -17.17 -22.57 11.61
C GLY A 90 -16.42 -23.27 10.45
N LYS A 91 -15.79 -22.52 9.54
CA LYS A 91 -15.06 -23.05 8.38
C LYS A 91 -13.65 -22.49 8.25
N GLN A 92 -12.75 -23.26 7.63
CA GLN A 92 -11.39 -22.80 7.35
C GLN A 92 -11.42 -21.69 6.30
N PHE A 93 -10.75 -20.56 6.57
CA PHE A 93 -10.61 -19.47 5.60
C PHE A 93 -9.70 -19.89 4.45
N SER A 94 -10.04 -19.47 3.24
CA SER A 94 -9.18 -19.50 2.07
C SER A 94 -9.27 -18.20 1.27
N ILE A 95 -8.42 -18.02 0.26
CA ILE A 95 -8.51 -16.86 -0.65
C ILE A 95 -9.85 -16.76 -1.39
N SER A 96 -10.66 -17.82 -1.41
CA SER A 96 -12.01 -17.82 -1.98
C SER A 96 -13.03 -17.09 -1.09
N ASP A 97 -12.76 -16.93 0.20
CA ASP A 97 -13.66 -16.32 1.18
C ASP A 97 -13.62 -14.79 1.23
N ALA A 98 -12.76 -14.17 0.41
CA ALA A 98 -12.73 -12.73 0.17
C ALA A 98 -12.68 -12.41 -1.32
N ASP A 99 -13.35 -11.33 -1.71
CA ASP A 99 -13.44 -10.92 -3.11
C ASP A 99 -12.16 -10.21 -3.58
N TYR A 100 -11.53 -9.42 -2.71
CA TYR A 100 -10.31 -8.67 -3.03
C TYR A 100 -9.27 -8.73 -1.92
N PHE A 101 -8.01 -8.59 -2.30
CA PHE A 101 -6.86 -8.49 -1.40
C PHE A 101 -6.02 -7.28 -1.78
N VAL A 102 -5.78 -6.42 -0.79
CA VAL A 102 -5.04 -5.17 -0.92
C VAL A 102 -3.84 -5.22 0.03
N PHE A 103 -2.67 -4.89 -0.47
CA PHE A 103 -1.41 -5.00 0.27
C PHE A 103 -0.73 -3.65 0.36
N HIS A 104 0.06 -3.45 1.42
CA HIS A 104 1.14 -2.47 1.39
C HIS A 104 2.01 -2.73 0.15
N SER A 105 2.21 -1.69 -0.66
CA SER A 105 2.74 -1.81 -2.02
C SER A 105 4.01 -0.97 -2.18
N PRO A 106 5.17 -1.41 -1.65
CA PRO A 106 6.43 -0.69 -1.85
C PRO A 106 6.88 -0.76 -3.30
N TYR A 107 6.59 -1.88 -3.97
CA TYR A 107 6.70 -2.06 -5.41
C TYR A 107 5.82 -3.23 -5.84
N ASN A 108 5.32 -3.21 -7.07
CA ASN A 108 4.27 -4.14 -7.49
C ASN A 108 4.70 -5.62 -7.52
N LYS A 109 5.98 -5.93 -7.77
CA LYS A 109 6.47 -7.31 -7.74
C LYS A 109 6.30 -7.95 -6.36
N LEU A 110 6.47 -7.21 -5.26
CA LEU A 110 6.24 -7.76 -3.91
C LEU A 110 4.77 -8.09 -3.69
N VAL A 111 3.84 -7.30 -4.25
CA VAL A 111 2.39 -7.55 -4.16
C VAL A 111 2.03 -8.88 -4.84
N HIS A 112 2.58 -9.14 -6.03
CA HIS A 112 2.44 -10.44 -6.70
C HIS A 112 2.95 -11.60 -5.84
N LYS A 113 4.15 -11.46 -5.25
CA LYS A 113 4.73 -12.48 -4.34
C LYS A 113 3.86 -12.69 -3.10
N SER A 114 3.33 -11.61 -2.53
CA SER A 114 2.49 -11.63 -1.33
C SER A 114 1.24 -12.45 -1.54
N PHE A 115 0.50 -12.16 -2.61
CA PHE A 115 -0.71 -12.90 -2.90
C PHE A 115 -0.43 -14.36 -3.25
N ALA A 116 0.62 -14.62 -4.02
CA ALA A 116 1.09 -15.99 -4.29
C ALA A 116 1.44 -16.76 -3.01
N ARG A 117 2.04 -16.08 -2.02
CA ARG A 117 2.34 -16.68 -0.71
C ARG A 117 1.07 -17.09 0.04
N LEU A 118 -0.05 -16.36 -0.10
CA LEU A 118 -1.32 -16.77 0.50
C LEU A 118 -1.85 -18.08 -0.08
N LEU A 119 -1.71 -18.31 -1.40
CA LEU A 119 -2.07 -19.60 -2.01
C LEU A 119 -1.22 -20.75 -1.47
N PHE A 120 0.07 -20.50 -1.23
CA PHE A 120 0.92 -21.51 -0.60
C PHE A 120 0.49 -21.79 0.85
N ASN A 121 0.09 -20.77 1.62
CA ASN A 121 -0.49 -20.97 2.95
C ASN A 121 -1.81 -21.74 2.88
N ASP A 122 -2.66 -21.48 1.88
CA ASP A 122 -3.89 -22.23 1.67
C ASP A 122 -3.58 -23.72 1.37
N PHE A 123 -2.53 -24.01 0.59
CA PHE A 123 -2.06 -25.37 0.35
C PHE A 123 -1.61 -26.06 1.65
N VAL A 124 -0.76 -25.40 2.44
CA VAL A 124 -0.29 -25.93 3.74
C VAL A 124 -1.45 -26.19 4.71
N ASN A 125 -2.51 -25.38 4.64
CA ASN A 125 -3.70 -25.51 5.48
C ASN A 125 -4.78 -26.44 4.90
N ASN A 126 -4.54 -27.09 3.75
CA ASN A 126 -5.54 -27.89 3.03
C ASN A 126 -6.86 -27.13 2.79
N ALA A 127 -6.76 -25.85 2.42
CA ALA A 127 -7.90 -24.97 2.25
C ALA A 127 -8.64 -25.22 0.93
N SER A 128 -9.91 -24.79 0.87
CA SER A 128 -10.83 -25.06 -0.25
C SER A 128 -10.45 -24.41 -1.59
N SER A 129 -9.54 -23.43 -1.58
CA SER A 129 -9.08 -22.72 -2.77
C SER A 129 -8.09 -23.52 -3.61
N ILE A 130 -7.54 -24.62 -3.08
CA ILE A 130 -6.48 -25.40 -3.72
C ILE A 130 -7.08 -26.65 -4.35
N ASP A 131 -7.18 -26.63 -5.68
CA ASP A 131 -7.59 -27.77 -6.49
C ASP A 131 -6.47 -28.83 -6.64
N GLU A 132 -6.79 -29.97 -7.24
CA GLU A 132 -5.83 -31.08 -7.41
C GLU A 132 -4.61 -30.67 -8.25
N ALA A 133 -4.79 -29.87 -9.30
CA ALA A 133 -3.69 -29.39 -10.13
C ALA A 133 -2.74 -28.45 -9.36
N ALA A 134 -3.27 -27.62 -8.46
CA ALA A 134 -2.47 -26.79 -7.56
C ALA A 134 -1.78 -27.63 -6.48
N LYS A 135 -2.44 -28.66 -5.93
CA LYS A 135 -1.82 -29.61 -4.99
C LYS A 135 -0.62 -30.32 -5.61
N GLU A 136 -0.75 -30.84 -6.82
CA GLU A 136 0.35 -31.50 -7.55
C GLU A 136 1.53 -30.55 -7.76
N LYS A 137 1.27 -29.29 -8.13
CA LYS A 137 2.31 -28.27 -8.31
C LYS A 137 3.01 -27.91 -7.00
N PHE A 138 2.30 -27.88 -5.89
CA PHE A 138 2.87 -27.53 -4.58
C PHE A 138 3.48 -28.73 -3.83
N ALA A 139 3.13 -29.96 -4.17
CA ALA A 139 3.61 -31.16 -3.51
C ALA A 139 5.15 -31.24 -3.35
N PRO A 140 5.99 -30.84 -4.34
CA PRO A 140 7.44 -30.84 -4.18
C PRO A 140 7.96 -29.90 -3.08
N PHE A 141 7.15 -28.93 -2.64
CA PHE A 141 7.51 -27.91 -1.66
C PHE A 141 6.84 -28.14 -0.30
N ALA A 142 6.10 -29.23 -0.11
CA ALA A 142 5.29 -29.47 1.09
C ALA A 142 6.11 -29.56 2.38
N SER A 143 7.39 -29.97 2.29
CA SER A 143 8.31 -30.04 3.43
C SER A 143 9.02 -28.73 3.74
N LEU A 144 8.97 -27.72 2.85
CA LEU A 144 9.66 -26.46 3.07
C LEU A 144 8.95 -25.65 4.16
N THR A 145 9.70 -25.26 5.19
CA THR A 145 9.18 -24.44 6.29
C THR A 145 10.06 -23.23 6.55
N GLY A 146 9.51 -22.21 7.22
CA GLY A 146 10.25 -21.03 7.65
C GLY A 146 11.14 -20.44 6.55
N ASP A 147 12.42 -20.23 6.89
CA ASP A 147 13.44 -19.60 6.06
C ASP A 147 13.67 -20.29 4.71
N GLU A 148 13.60 -21.62 4.66
CA GLU A 148 13.79 -22.38 3.42
C GLU A 148 12.71 -22.01 2.40
N SER A 149 11.47 -21.86 2.89
CA SER A 149 10.34 -21.49 2.04
C SER A 149 10.41 -20.03 1.58
N TYR A 150 10.94 -19.10 2.38
CA TYR A 150 11.12 -17.70 1.99
C TYR A 150 12.27 -17.52 0.98
N ALA A 151 13.30 -18.35 1.07
CA ALA A 151 14.47 -18.30 0.19
C ALA A 151 14.26 -19.03 -1.15
N SER A 152 13.27 -19.93 -1.25
CA SER A 152 13.05 -20.77 -2.43
C SER A 152 12.45 -19.99 -3.61
N ARG A 153 13.28 -19.75 -4.63
CA ARG A 153 12.85 -19.13 -5.90
C ARG A 153 11.93 -20.03 -6.72
N ASP A 154 12.09 -21.34 -6.61
CA ASP A 154 11.24 -22.31 -7.31
C ASP A 154 9.83 -22.32 -6.74
N LEU A 155 9.72 -22.30 -5.40
CA LEU A 155 8.43 -22.12 -4.73
C LEU A 155 7.78 -20.79 -5.14
N GLU A 156 8.56 -19.69 -5.14
CA GLU A 156 8.04 -18.38 -5.57
C GLU A 156 7.45 -18.45 -6.99
N LYS A 157 8.17 -19.08 -7.93
CA LYS A 157 7.75 -19.20 -9.33
C LYS A 157 6.48 -20.01 -9.47
N VAL A 158 6.41 -21.18 -8.82
CA VAL A 158 5.22 -22.04 -8.86
C VAL A 158 4.03 -21.38 -8.19
N ALA A 159 4.22 -20.75 -7.03
CA ALA A 159 3.17 -20.03 -6.33
C ALA A 159 2.59 -18.90 -7.20
N GLN A 160 3.43 -18.14 -7.92
CA GLN A 160 2.96 -17.10 -8.84
C GLN A 160 2.17 -17.67 -10.02
N GLN A 161 2.56 -18.84 -10.54
CA GLN A 161 1.83 -19.51 -11.62
C GLN A 161 0.44 -19.97 -11.15
N VAL A 162 0.36 -20.59 -9.98
CA VAL A 162 -0.91 -21.02 -9.37
C VAL A 162 -1.79 -19.83 -9.05
N ALA A 163 -1.23 -18.75 -8.51
CA ALA A 163 -1.98 -17.57 -8.12
C ALA A 163 -2.43 -16.68 -9.29
N LYS A 164 -1.86 -16.82 -10.49
CA LYS A 164 -2.11 -15.92 -11.63
C LYS A 164 -3.60 -15.69 -11.94
N PRO A 165 -4.46 -16.72 -12.07
CA PRO A 165 -5.88 -16.51 -12.39
C PRO A 165 -6.63 -15.73 -11.29
N PHE A 166 -6.24 -15.95 -10.02
CA PHE A 166 -6.81 -15.28 -8.87
C PHE A 166 -6.26 -13.86 -8.70
N TYR A 167 -4.99 -13.62 -9.04
CA TYR A 167 -4.35 -12.32 -8.90
C TYR A 167 -5.02 -11.27 -9.79
N ASP A 168 -5.27 -11.63 -11.04
CA ASP A 168 -5.86 -10.71 -12.04
C ASP A 168 -7.27 -10.25 -11.64
N THR A 169 -7.99 -11.07 -10.87
CA THR A 169 -9.35 -10.76 -10.41
C THR A 169 -9.39 -10.12 -9.02
N LYS A 170 -8.61 -10.65 -8.07
CA LYS A 170 -8.68 -10.28 -6.64
C LYS A 170 -7.68 -9.19 -6.22
N VAL A 171 -6.61 -8.96 -6.96
CA VAL A 171 -5.51 -8.04 -6.56
C VAL A 171 -5.24 -6.95 -7.58
N GLN A 172 -5.17 -7.31 -8.86
CA GLN A 172 -4.82 -6.37 -9.94
C GLN A 172 -5.63 -5.06 -9.90
N PRO A 173 -6.95 -5.05 -9.59
CA PRO A 173 -7.72 -3.81 -9.51
C PRO A 173 -7.22 -2.81 -8.46
N ALA A 174 -6.47 -3.26 -7.45
CA ALA A 174 -5.89 -2.41 -6.40
C ALA A 174 -4.51 -1.83 -6.76
N THR A 175 -3.98 -2.07 -7.97
CA THR A 175 -2.57 -1.79 -8.27
C THR A 175 -2.30 -0.48 -9.03
N LEU A 176 -3.33 0.25 -9.45
CA LEU A 176 -3.20 1.42 -10.32
C LEU A 176 -2.30 2.52 -9.73
N ILE A 177 -2.69 3.11 -8.59
CA ILE A 177 -1.95 4.22 -7.97
C ILE A 177 -0.55 3.77 -7.54
N PRO A 178 -0.34 2.64 -6.84
CA PRO A 178 1.01 2.20 -6.49
C PRO A 178 1.95 2.01 -7.68
N LYS A 179 1.44 1.54 -8.84
CA LYS A 179 2.26 1.37 -10.05
C LYS A 179 2.62 2.70 -10.72
N GLN A 180 1.78 3.72 -10.59
CA GLN A 180 1.97 5.02 -11.23
C GLN A 180 2.72 6.02 -10.33
N VAL A 181 2.65 5.85 -9.00
CA VAL A 181 3.19 6.80 -8.01
C VAL A 181 4.41 6.25 -7.26
N GLY A 182 4.55 4.93 -7.14
CA GLY A 182 5.62 4.28 -6.37
C GLY A 182 5.27 4.10 -4.89
N ASN A 183 6.29 3.93 -4.04
CA ASN A 183 6.07 3.68 -2.62
C ASN A 183 5.60 4.95 -1.90
N MET A 184 4.47 4.85 -1.21
CA MET A 184 3.88 5.95 -0.44
C MET A 184 3.91 5.65 1.07
N TYR A 185 4.78 4.75 1.53
CA TYR A 185 4.92 4.27 2.91
C TYR A 185 3.55 4.06 3.59
N THR A 186 3.20 4.85 4.61
CA THR A 186 1.96 4.66 5.40
C THR A 186 0.71 4.82 4.55
N ALA A 187 0.75 5.62 3.47
CA ALA A 187 -0.36 5.81 2.56
C ALA A 187 -0.47 4.71 1.49
N SER A 188 0.55 3.86 1.31
CA SER A 188 0.61 2.90 0.19
C SER A 188 -0.53 1.88 0.20
N LEU A 189 -0.86 1.29 1.36
CA LEU A 189 -1.99 0.37 1.49
C LEU A 189 -3.32 1.06 1.11
N TYR A 190 -3.51 2.30 1.57
CA TYR A 190 -4.76 3.03 1.36
C TYR A 190 -4.86 3.60 -0.06
N ALA A 191 -3.74 3.91 -0.71
CA ALA A 191 -3.69 4.24 -2.13
C ALA A 191 -3.98 3.02 -3.03
N ALA A 192 -3.52 1.84 -2.64
CA ALA A 192 -3.92 0.60 -3.30
C ALA A 192 -5.44 0.35 -3.13
N PHE A 193 -5.99 0.60 -1.94
CA PHE A 193 -7.43 0.52 -1.70
C PHE A 193 -8.23 1.57 -2.49
N ALA A 194 -7.74 2.81 -2.59
CA ALA A 194 -8.32 3.84 -3.44
C ALA A 194 -8.34 3.44 -4.92
N SER A 195 -7.32 2.69 -5.38
CA SER A 195 -7.31 2.11 -6.73
C SER A 195 -8.42 1.07 -6.92
N LEU A 196 -8.66 0.22 -5.92
CA LEU A 196 -9.76 -0.74 -5.95
C LEU A 196 -11.11 -0.04 -6.03
N LEU A 197 -11.36 0.96 -5.18
CA LEU A 197 -12.57 1.78 -5.21
C LEU A 197 -12.76 2.45 -6.58
N HIS A 198 -11.70 3.07 -7.11
CA HIS A 198 -11.72 3.69 -8.44
C HIS A 198 -12.14 2.69 -9.53
N ASN A 199 -11.52 1.50 -9.56
CA ASN A 199 -11.72 0.54 -10.62
C ASN A 199 -12.99 -0.33 -10.50
N LYS A 200 -13.54 -0.49 -9.28
CA LYS A 200 -14.60 -1.47 -9.00
C LYS A 200 -15.81 -0.92 -8.25
N ASN A 201 -15.90 0.39 -7.97
CA ASN A 201 -16.97 1.00 -7.15
C ASN A 201 -18.39 0.43 -7.38
N SER A 202 -18.80 0.23 -8.64
CA SER A 202 -20.14 -0.27 -9.00
C SER A 202 -20.39 -1.77 -8.70
N SER A 203 -19.38 -2.50 -8.23
CA SER A 203 -19.43 -3.96 -8.00
C SER A 203 -18.91 -4.36 -6.61
N LEU A 204 -18.72 -3.38 -5.73
CA LEU A 204 -18.16 -3.58 -4.39
C LEU A 204 -19.22 -3.77 -3.30
N ASP A 205 -20.49 -3.57 -3.61
CA ASP A 205 -21.58 -3.82 -2.66
C ASP A 205 -21.61 -5.29 -2.20
N GLY A 206 -21.66 -5.50 -0.89
CA GLY A 206 -21.61 -6.81 -0.24
C GLY A 206 -20.25 -7.52 -0.31
N LYS A 207 -19.21 -6.90 -0.86
CA LYS A 207 -17.90 -7.54 -1.06
C LYS A 207 -17.05 -7.50 0.21
N ARG A 208 -16.22 -8.53 0.39
CA ARG A 208 -15.18 -8.57 1.42
C ARG A 208 -13.83 -8.21 0.82
N VAL A 209 -13.13 -7.28 1.48
CA VAL A 209 -11.78 -6.84 1.09
C VAL A 209 -10.81 -7.13 2.23
N MET A 210 -9.79 -7.95 1.96
CA MET A 210 -8.69 -8.18 2.87
C MET A 210 -7.62 -7.10 2.69
N MET A 211 -7.15 -6.56 3.80
CA MET A 211 -6.15 -5.51 3.86
C MET A 211 -4.92 -6.03 4.60
N PHE A 212 -3.73 -5.95 4.02
CA PHE A 212 -2.48 -6.29 4.69
C PHE A 212 -1.57 -5.06 4.81
N SER A 213 -1.44 -4.55 6.03
CA SER A 213 -0.51 -3.48 6.38
C SER A 213 0.80 -4.05 6.91
N TYR A 214 1.92 -3.48 6.49
CA TYR A 214 3.26 -3.83 6.94
C TYR A 214 4.08 -2.56 7.14
N GLY A 215 4.82 -2.49 8.24
CA GLY A 215 5.95 -1.59 8.47
C GLY A 215 7.14 -2.38 8.99
N SER A 216 8.34 -2.01 8.58
CA SER A 216 9.60 -2.65 9.01
C SER A 216 9.90 -2.46 10.51
N ASP A 217 10.82 -3.27 11.05
CA ASP A 217 11.09 -3.48 12.50
C ASP A 217 9.99 -4.21 13.29
N SER A 218 9.47 -5.34 12.81
CA SER A 218 8.34 -5.30 11.89
C SER A 218 7.04 -5.27 12.68
N THR A 219 6.10 -4.43 12.24
CA THR A 219 4.73 -4.39 12.72
C THR A 219 3.78 -4.58 11.55
N ALA A 220 2.92 -5.59 11.63
CA ALA A 220 2.03 -5.95 10.55
C ALA A 220 0.64 -6.29 11.07
N THR A 221 -0.36 -6.07 10.23
CA THR A 221 -1.73 -6.52 10.49
C THR A 221 -2.45 -6.82 9.19
N MET A 222 -3.01 -8.02 9.09
CA MET A 222 -4.06 -8.32 8.14
C MET A 222 -5.42 -8.08 8.80
N PHE A 223 -6.32 -7.36 8.15
CA PHE A 223 -7.68 -7.10 8.63
C PHE A 223 -8.68 -7.13 7.48
N SER A 224 -9.94 -7.31 7.80
CA SER A 224 -11.00 -7.43 6.81
C SER A 224 -11.98 -6.25 6.85
N LEU A 225 -12.45 -5.86 5.67
CA LEU A 225 -13.46 -4.83 5.46
C LEU A 225 -14.67 -5.46 4.74
N ARG A 226 -15.87 -5.10 5.18
CA ARG A 226 -17.12 -5.40 4.50
C ARG A 226 -17.65 -4.13 3.84
N LEU A 227 -17.84 -4.19 2.53
CA LEU A 227 -18.28 -3.05 1.74
C LEU A 227 -19.78 -3.14 1.51
N ARG A 228 -20.41 -1.96 1.49
CA ARG A 228 -21.81 -1.74 1.12
C ARG A 228 -21.90 -0.42 0.37
N GLU A 229 -22.87 -0.24 -0.51
CA GLU A 229 -22.95 0.99 -1.33
C GLU A 229 -22.98 2.27 -0.47
N GLY A 230 -23.65 2.25 0.68
CA GLY A 230 -23.79 3.42 1.56
C GLY A 230 -24.88 4.38 1.09
N GLN A 231 -24.90 5.59 1.68
CA GLN A 231 -25.81 6.68 1.33
C GLN A 231 -25.00 7.95 1.12
N GLN A 232 -25.48 8.87 0.28
CA GLN A 232 -24.83 10.16 0.05
C GLN A 232 -24.69 10.96 1.37
N PRO A 233 -23.55 11.64 1.61
CA PRO A 233 -22.37 11.76 0.74
C PRO A 233 -21.37 10.58 0.87
N PHE A 234 -21.61 9.64 1.77
CA PHE A 234 -20.72 8.51 2.07
C PHE A 234 -21.12 7.24 1.31
N SER A 235 -21.22 7.32 -0.02
CA SER A 235 -21.40 6.15 -0.88
C SER A 235 -20.10 5.75 -1.60
N LEU A 236 -19.95 4.47 -1.97
CA LEU A 236 -18.77 3.98 -2.71
C LEU A 236 -18.61 4.71 -4.04
N SER A 237 -19.72 4.92 -4.76
CA SER A 237 -19.78 5.69 -6.00
C SER A 237 -19.32 7.14 -5.81
N ASN A 238 -19.80 7.84 -4.78
CA ASN A 238 -19.41 9.22 -4.51
C ASN A 238 -17.94 9.32 -4.08
N ILE A 239 -17.47 8.41 -3.23
CA ILE A 239 -16.06 8.35 -2.82
C ILE A 239 -15.15 8.23 -4.06
N ALA A 240 -15.46 7.31 -4.99
CA ALA A 240 -14.68 7.15 -6.22
C ALA A 240 -14.70 8.41 -7.10
N THR A 241 -15.86 9.08 -7.17
CA THR A 241 -16.06 10.32 -7.94
C THR A 241 -15.25 11.47 -7.36
N VAL A 242 -15.32 11.69 -6.04
CA VAL A 242 -14.62 12.76 -5.32
C VAL A 242 -13.10 12.56 -5.36
N MET A 243 -12.61 11.32 -5.23
CA MET A 243 -11.17 11.03 -5.34
C MET A 243 -10.60 11.36 -6.73
N ASN A 244 -11.41 11.21 -7.78
CA ASN A 244 -11.06 11.53 -9.18
C ASN A 244 -9.64 11.10 -9.58
N VAL A 245 -9.33 9.82 -9.33
CA VAL A 245 -7.98 9.24 -9.52
C VAL A 245 -7.50 9.40 -10.95
N GLN A 246 -8.36 9.13 -11.94
CA GLN A 246 -8.00 9.22 -13.36
C GLN A 246 -7.51 10.62 -13.74
N ARG A 247 -8.24 11.67 -13.33
CA ARG A 247 -7.83 13.06 -13.60
C ARG A 247 -6.51 13.37 -12.92
N SER A 248 -6.36 13.00 -11.66
CA SER A 248 -5.14 13.27 -10.88
C SER A 248 -3.90 12.63 -11.52
N LEU A 249 -4.02 11.39 -12.00
CA LEU A 249 -2.92 10.70 -12.69
C LEU A 249 -2.64 11.28 -14.08
N SER A 250 -3.67 11.70 -14.83
CA SER A 250 -3.49 12.32 -16.16
C SER A 250 -2.85 13.71 -16.14
N GLN A 251 -2.99 14.42 -15.02
CA GLN A 251 -2.34 15.71 -14.80
C GLN A 251 -0.89 15.54 -14.33
N GLY A 252 -0.44 14.31 -14.07
CA GLY A 252 0.94 13.99 -13.78
C GLY A 252 1.84 14.41 -14.93
N MET A 253 2.86 15.20 -14.62
CA MET A 253 3.84 15.64 -15.60
C MET A 253 5.09 14.75 -15.52
N SER A 254 5.62 14.36 -16.68
CA SER A 254 6.92 13.71 -16.74
C SER A 254 8.04 14.72 -16.51
N CYS A 255 9.11 14.28 -15.85
CA CYS A 255 10.33 15.06 -15.73
C CYS A 255 11.50 14.28 -16.32
N LEU A 256 12.48 15.01 -16.87
CA LEU A 256 13.72 14.41 -17.33
C LEU A 256 14.48 13.82 -16.13
N GLN A 257 15.09 12.65 -16.31
CA GLN A 257 15.86 11.97 -15.26
C GLN A 257 16.90 12.89 -14.60
N LYS A 258 17.63 13.69 -15.40
CA LYS A 258 18.60 14.65 -14.87
C LYS A 258 17.94 15.66 -13.91
N LYS A 259 16.81 16.25 -14.31
CA LYS A 259 16.06 17.19 -13.47
C LYS A 259 15.57 16.53 -12.19
N PHE A 260 15.15 15.26 -12.25
CA PHE A 260 14.77 14.51 -11.05
C PHE A 260 15.95 14.33 -10.08
N VAL A 261 17.13 13.94 -10.58
CA VAL A 261 18.34 13.77 -9.76
C VAL A 261 18.77 15.10 -9.13
N ASP A 262 18.77 16.19 -9.90
CA ASP A 262 19.08 17.53 -9.40
C ASP A 262 18.10 17.95 -8.28
N LEU A 263 16.81 17.64 -8.43
CA LEU A 263 15.80 17.87 -7.39
C LEU A 263 16.03 17.02 -6.13
N MET A 264 16.44 15.76 -6.26
CA MET A 264 16.77 14.92 -5.10
C MET A 264 17.96 15.48 -4.32
N GLN A 265 19.00 15.94 -5.01
CA GLN A 265 20.15 16.61 -4.36
C GLN A 265 19.72 17.89 -3.66
N LEU A 266 18.83 18.69 -4.27
CA LEU A 266 18.26 19.86 -3.62
C LEU A 266 17.50 19.47 -2.35
N MET A 267 16.66 18.44 -2.39
CA MET A 267 15.90 17.98 -1.23
C MET A 267 16.81 17.51 -0.09
N GLU A 268 17.91 16.83 -0.41
CA GLU A 268 18.93 16.44 0.57
C GLU A 268 19.54 17.64 1.29
N HIS A 269 19.85 18.73 0.56
CA HIS A 269 20.33 19.98 1.18
C HIS A 269 19.25 20.67 2.03
N ARG A 270 17.97 20.50 1.70
CA ARG A 270 16.86 21.08 2.47
C ARG A 270 16.50 20.25 3.70
N TYR A 271 16.83 18.96 3.73
CA TYR A 271 16.52 18.09 4.85
C TYR A 271 17.28 18.54 6.10
N GLY A 272 16.54 18.86 7.17
CA GLY A 272 17.13 19.45 8.39
C GLY A 272 17.69 20.87 8.22
N GLY A 273 17.52 21.51 7.06
CA GLY A 273 17.97 22.87 6.80
C GLY A 273 17.07 23.96 7.40
N LYS A 274 17.61 25.18 7.52
CA LYS A 274 16.93 26.40 7.95
C LYS A 274 17.42 27.61 7.16
N ASP A 275 16.81 28.77 7.40
CA ASP A 275 17.17 30.05 6.76
C ASP A 275 17.11 30.00 5.23
N PHE A 276 15.99 29.50 4.69
CA PHE A 276 15.78 29.49 3.26
C PHE A 276 14.35 29.77 2.82
N VAL A 277 14.24 30.38 1.64
CA VAL A 277 13.00 30.56 0.90
C VAL A 277 12.98 29.54 -0.25
N THR A 278 11.83 28.94 -0.52
CA THR A 278 11.63 27.99 -1.62
C THR A 278 11.40 28.73 -2.95
N SER A 279 11.37 27.98 -4.06
CA SER A 279 11.00 28.55 -5.35
C SER A 279 9.58 29.10 -5.32
N LYS A 280 9.38 30.29 -5.89
CA LYS A 280 8.04 30.86 -6.10
C LYS A 280 7.29 30.23 -7.29
N ASP A 281 7.98 29.41 -8.10
CA ASP A 281 7.35 28.70 -9.21
C ASP A 281 6.42 27.61 -8.67
N CYS A 282 5.12 27.89 -8.72
CA CYS A 282 4.04 26.97 -8.40
C CYS A 282 3.23 26.59 -9.66
N SER A 283 3.77 26.83 -10.87
CA SER A 283 3.07 26.59 -12.13
C SER A 283 2.55 25.16 -12.25
N LEU A 284 3.35 24.19 -11.79
CA LEU A 284 3.05 22.75 -11.84
C LEU A 284 2.04 22.27 -10.79
N LEU A 285 1.77 23.06 -9.75
CA LEU A 285 0.82 22.67 -8.70
C LEU A 285 -0.62 22.91 -9.17
N ALA A 286 -1.56 22.03 -8.82
CA ALA A 286 -2.96 22.31 -9.06
C ALA A 286 -3.46 23.48 -8.18
N PRO A 287 -4.44 24.29 -8.62
CA PRO A 287 -5.08 25.29 -7.77
C PRO A 287 -5.57 24.68 -6.46
N GLY A 288 -5.36 25.40 -5.36
CA GLY A 288 -5.71 24.96 -4.00
C GLY A 288 -4.67 24.09 -3.31
N THR A 289 -3.58 23.71 -3.97
CA THR A 289 -2.47 22.97 -3.36
C THR A 289 -1.72 23.84 -2.36
N TYR A 290 -1.45 23.30 -1.17
CA TYR A 290 -0.58 23.92 -0.18
C TYR A 290 0.89 23.64 -0.51
N TYR A 291 1.76 24.62 -0.30
CA TYR A 291 3.20 24.49 -0.52
C TYR A 291 4.01 25.25 0.53
N LEU A 292 5.22 24.77 0.80
CA LEU A 292 6.17 25.40 1.72
C LEU A 292 6.75 26.65 1.05
N THR A 293 6.69 27.80 1.71
CA THR A 293 7.26 29.07 1.21
C THR A 293 8.65 29.32 1.76
N GLU A 294 8.86 29.09 3.06
CA GLU A 294 10.14 29.33 3.71
C GLU A 294 10.29 28.54 5.01
N VAL A 295 11.55 28.39 5.42
CA VAL A 295 11.97 27.90 6.73
C VAL A 295 12.92 28.93 7.33
N ASP A 296 12.56 29.50 8.48
CA ASP A 296 13.37 30.55 9.09
C ASP A 296 14.50 30.03 9.99
N SER A 297 15.26 30.94 10.61
CA SER A 297 16.41 30.65 11.49
C SER A 297 16.12 29.78 12.70
N LYS A 298 14.83 29.66 13.05
CA LYS A 298 14.33 28.86 14.18
C LYS A 298 13.60 27.60 13.69
N TYR A 299 13.81 27.19 12.44
CA TYR A 299 13.19 26.03 11.81
C TYR A 299 11.65 26.11 11.68
N ARG A 300 11.05 27.30 11.84
CA ARG A 300 9.60 27.48 11.66
C ARG A 300 9.28 27.43 10.18
N ARG A 301 8.25 26.66 9.82
CA ARG A 301 7.84 26.43 8.44
C ARG A 301 6.60 27.24 8.11
N PHE A 302 6.63 27.96 7.01
CA PHE A 302 5.52 28.79 6.54
C PHE A 302 4.96 28.20 5.25
N TYR A 303 3.64 28.23 5.12
CA TYR A 303 2.93 27.61 4.01
C TYR A 303 1.99 28.61 3.36
N SER A 304 1.79 28.47 2.05
CA SER A 304 0.79 29.20 1.28
C SER A 304 -0.04 28.23 0.45
N LYS A 305 -1.17 28.71 -0.07
CA LYS A 305 -2.09 27.94 -0.91
C LYS A 305 -2.10 28.56 -2.30
N LYS A 306 -1.88 27.75 -3.35
CA LYS A 306 -1.96 28.24 -4.73
C LYS A 306 -3.39 28.73 -5.01
N GLU A 307 -3.53 29.98 -5.42
CA GLU A 307 -4.83 30.55 -5.79
C GLU A 307 -5.38 29.95 -7.08
N SER A 308 -6.69 29.99 -7.26
CA SER A 308 -7.32 29.70 -8.55
C SER A 308 -7.33 30.98 -9.37
N GLU A 309 -6.97 30.90 -10.66
CA GLU A 309 -6.95 32.06 -11.59
C GLU A 309 -8.30 32.80 -11.69
N ASN A 310 -9.40 32.24 -11.16
CA ASN A 310 -10.73 32.85 -11.16
C ASN A 310 -11.36 33.11 -9.78
N GLY A 311 -10.58 33.19 -8.69
CA GLY A 311 -11.02 33.75 -7.39
C GLY A 311 -12.20 33.08 -6.66
N LYS A 312 -12.80 32.01 -7.20
CA LYS A 312 -13.91 31.27 -6.59
C LYS A 312 -13.58 29.79 -6.48
N LEU A 313 -13.32 29.34 -5.26
CA LEU A 313 -13.47 27.93 -4.91
C LEU A 313 -14.97 27.60 -4.98
N ALA A 314 -15.36 26.78 -5.94
CA ALA A 314 -16.66 26.12 -5.90
C ALA A 314 -16.60 25.11 -4.74
N ASN A 315 -17.10 25.50 -3.57
CA ASN A 315 -17.38 24.56 -2.50
C ASN A 315 -18.57 23.71 -2.95
N GLY A 316 -18.27 22.55 -3.53
CA GLY A 316 -19.26 21.49 -3.72
C GLY A 316 -19.58 20.88 -2.36
N HIS A 317 -20.58 21.45 -1.70
CA HIS A 317 -21.44 20.71 -0.79
C HIS A 317 -22.54 20.02 -1.59
#